data_AF-A0A4Q6I8H7-F1
#
_entry.id   AF-A0A4Q6I8H7-F1
#
_cell.length_a   1.000
_cell.length_b   1.000
_cell.length_c   1.000
_cell.angle_alpha   90.00
_cell.angle_beta   90.00
_cell.angle_gamma   90.00
#
_symmetry.space_group_name_H-M   'P 1'
#
loop_
_entity.id
_entity.type
_entity.pdbx_description
1 polymer ?
#
loop_
_entity_poly.entity_id
_entity_poly.type
_entity_poly.pdbx_seq_one_letter_code
_entity_poly.pdbx_strand_id
1 'polypeptide(L)'
;MEPSEDPDYPSWRREWVPISSESDGFHGKFLNTRTGSIGSWAEGSSPKEGEHTSLFAFFQDVADQLEGGNASKTAGGHMRDHSPEDEAIRLWARANGYLVNDRGRIPAPVREAYEASL
;
A
#
# COMPACT_ATOMS: atom_id res chain seq x y z
N MET A 1 23.62 4.57 7.31
CA MET A 1 22.88 3.63 8.16
C MET A 1 23.89 2.58 8.59
N GLU A 2 24.43 2.68 9.80
CA GLU A 2 25.32 1.61 10.29
C GLU A 2 24.48 0.38 10.63
N PRO A 3 24.92 -0.83 10.26
CA PRO A 3 24.23 -2.05 10.68
C PRO A 3 24.25 -2.11 12.21
N SER A 4 23.07 -2.32 12.80
CA SER A 4 22.95 -2.50 14.25
C SER A 4 23.81 -3.69 14.70
N GLU A 5 24.72 -3.46 15.65
CA GLU A 5 25.57 -4.49 16.26
C GLU A 5 24.85 -5.30 17.35
N ASP A 6 23.55 -5.12 17.52
CA ASP A 6 22.76 -5.85 18.50
C ASP A 6 22.59 -7.32 18.06
N PRO A 7 23.17 -8.29 18.79
CA PRO A 7 23.11 -9.71 18.43
C PRO A 7 21.69 -10.30 18.57
N ASP A 8 20.80 -9.63 19.30
CA ASP A 8 19.39 -9.97 19.47
C ASP A 8 18.46 -9.13 18.58
N TYR A 9 19.00 -8.20 17.79
CA TYR A 9 18.27 -7.59 16.68
C TYR A 9 17.84 -8.73 15.77
N PRO A 10 16.55 -8.88 15.41
CA PRO A 10 16.14 -9.99 14.56
C PRO A 10 16.63 -9.68 13.14
N SER A 11 17.91 -10.00 12.92
CA SER A 11 18.51 -10.11 11.62
C SER A 11 17.73 -11.16 10.86
N TRP A 12 17.50 -10.87 9.59
CA TRP A 12 16.75 -11.74 8.69
C TRP A 12 17.20 -13.20 8.83
N ARG A 13 16.24 -14.10 9.11
CA ARG A 13 16.53 -15.52 9.29
C ARG A 13 16.61 -16.22 7.96
N ARG A 14 17.49 -17.21 7.84
CA ARG A 14 17.64 -18.01 6.61
C ARG A 14 16.37 -18.79 6.25
N GLU A 15 15.59 -19.14 7.27
CA GLU A 15 14.32 -19.85 7.11
C GLU A 15 13.19 -18.95 6.54
N TRP A 16 13.37 -17.63 6.53
CA TRP A 16 12.36 -16.68 6.07
C TRP A 16 12.57 -16.37 4.59
N VAL A 17 11.57 -16.68 3.78
CA VAL A 17 11.57 -16.43 2.33
C VAL A 17 10.54 -15.33 2.04
N PRO A 18 10.94 -14.16 1.48
CA PRO A 18 9.99 -13.12 1.10
C PRO A 18 9.05 -13.62 0.00
N ILE A 19 7.75 -13.34 0.13
CA ILE A 19 6.73 -13.76 -0.84
C ILE A 19 5.94 -12.60 -1.46
N SER A 20 5.89 -11.45 -0.77
CA SER A 20 5.28 -10.23 -1.30
C SER A 20 5.84 -9.00 -0.61
N SER A 21 5.97 -7.89 -1.32
CA SER A 21 6.32 -6.59 -0.76
C SER A 21 5.43 -5.50 -1.33
N GLU A 22 5.30 -4.39 -0.61
CA GLU A 22 4.81 -3.14 -1.17
C GLU A 22 5.82 -2.58 -2.20
N SER A 23 5.40 -1.56 -2.96
CA SER A 23 6.21 -1.00 -4.05
C SER A 23 7.53 -0.36 -3.59
N ASP A 24 7.56 0.11 -2.34
CA ASP A 24 8.76 0.72 -1.74
C ASP A 24 9.66 -0.31 -1.02
N GLY A 25 9.19 -1.55 -0.85
CA GLY A 25 9.92 -2.62 -0.16
C GLY A 25 9.99 -2.49 1.36
N PHE A 26 9.45 -1.40 1.94
CA PHE A 26 9.51 -1.17 3.39
C PHE A 26 8.57 -2.07 4.19
N HIS A 27 7.57 -2.63 3.52
CA HIS A 27 6.63 -3.58 4.12
C HIS A 27 6.48 -4.81 3.23
N GLY A 28 6.19 -5.95 3.86
CA GLY A 28 5.83 -7.15 3.13
C GLY A 28 5.56 -8.36 4.00
N LYS A 29 5.41 -9.52 3.34
CA LYS A 29 5.12 -10.82 3.95
C LYS A 29 6.16 -11.86 3.58
N PHE A 30 6.51 -12.71 4.54
CA PHE A 30 7.46 -13.80 4.35
C PHE A 30 6.88 -15.13 4.80
N LEU A 31 7.33 -16.21 4.17
CA LEU A 31 7.07 -17.58 4.57
C LEU A 31 8.19 -18.06 5.51
N ASN A 32 7.83 -18.52 6.70
CA ASN A 32 8.74 -19.28 7.55
C ASN A 32 8.74 -20.74 7.07
N THR A 33 9.80 -21.15 6.38
CA THR A 33 9.93 -22.50 5.80
C THR A 33 10.04 -23.61 6.85
N ARG A 34 10.39 -23.29 8.09
CA ARG A 34 10.44 -24.25 9.19
C ARG A 34 9.06 -24.61 9.73
N THR A 35 8.14 -23.64 9.79
CA THR A 35 6.81 -23.81 10.39
C THR A 35 5.67 -23.82 9.37
N GLY A 36 5.93 -23.34 8.15
CA GLY A 36 4.92 -23.11 7.11
C GLY A 36 4.09 -21.84 7.32
N SER A 37 4.32 -21.09 8.40
CA SER A 37 3.55 -19.90 8.77
C SER A 37 3.97 -18.66 7.98
N ILE A 38 3.06 -17.71 7.85
CA ILE A 38 3.32 -16.41 7.21
C ILE A 38 3.52 -15.35 8.28
N GLY A 39 4.58 -14.57 8.13
CA GLY A 39 4.88 -13.40 8.94
C GLY A 39 4.97 -12.12 8.11
N SER A 40 5.22 -10.99 8.77
CA SER A 40 5.38 -9.69 8.12
C SER A 40 6.66 -8.98 8.56
N TRP A 41 7.21 -8.14 7.67
CA TRP A 41 8.26 -7.20 8.03
C TRP A 41 7.77 -5.76 7.79
N ALA A 42 8.37 -4.83 8.55
CA ALA A 42 8.21 -3.40 8.39
C ALA A 42 9.55 -2.73 8.74
N GLU A 43 9.99 -1.77 7.93
CA GLU A 43 11.21 -1.00 8.20
C GLU A 43 11.14 -0.34 9.59
N GLY A 44 12.24 -0.44 10.35
CA GLY A 44 12.33 0.09 11.72
C GLY A 44 11.58 -0.74 12.77
N SER A 45 11.05 -1.92 12.43
CA SER A 45 10.40 -2.84 13.37
C SER A 45 10.92 -4.27 13.23
N SER A 46 10.88 -5.02 14.34
CA SER A 46 11.13 -6.46 14.33
C SER A 46 10.07 -7.20 13.49
N PRO A 47 10.47 -8.13 12.61
CA PRO A 47 9.51 -8.94 11.85
C PRO A 47 8.60 -9.74 12.77
N LYS A 48 7.32 -9.82 12.42
CA LYS A 48 6.29 -10.55 13.17
C LYS A 48 6.09 -11.93 12.57
N GLU A 49 6.25 -12.98 13.36
CA GLU A 49 5.97 -14.35 12.94
C GLU A 49 4.51 -14.74 13.20
N GLY A 50 3.98 -15.68 12.42
CA GLY A 50 2.74 -16.40 12.74
C GLY A 50 1.44 -15.61 12.54
N GLU A 51 1.44 -14.56 11.70
CA GLU A 51 0.21 -13.83 11.34
C GLU A 51 -0.81 -14.73 10.64
N HIS A 52 -0.33 -15.65 9.80
CA HIS A 52 -1.16 -16.72 9.25
C HIS A 52 -0.52 -18.08 9.52
N THR A 53 -1.35 -19.08 9.84
CA THR A 53 -0.88 -20.43 10.16
C THR A 53 -0.24 -21.14 8.96
N SER A 54 -0.63 -20.77 7.74
CA SER A 54 -0.10 -21.32 6.49
C SER A 54 -0.24 -20.36 5.32
N LEU A 55 0.46 -20.65 4.22
CA LEU A 55 0.29 -19.94 2.95
C LEU A 55 -1.17 -20.04 2.41
N PHE A 56 -1.84 -21.16 2.65
CA PHE A 56 -3.26 -21.34 2.30
C PHE A 56 -4.18 -20.43 3.12
N ALA A 57 -3.93 -20.29 4.43
CA ALA A 57 -4.67 -19.36 5.27
C ALA A 57 -4.48 -17.90 4.81
N PHE A 58 -3.28 -17.54 4.38
CA PHE A 58 -3.01 -16.23 3.80
C PHE A 58 -3.78 -16.00 2.48
N PHE A 59 -3.73 -16.94 1.53
CA PHE A 59 -4.43 -16.76 0.25
C PHE A 59 -5.95 -16.79 0.39
N GLN A 60 -6.51 -17.55 1.34
CA GLN A 60 -7.94 -17.48 1.64
C GLN A 60 -8.32 -16.11 2.20
N ASP A 61 -7.57 -15.57 3.15
CA ASP A 61 -7.83 -14.22 3.69
C ASP A 61 -7.78 -13.16 2.58
N VAL A 62 -6.84 -13.27 1.65
CA VAL A 62 -6.79 -12.39 0.46
C VAL A 62 -8.00 -12.59 -0.46
N ALA A 63 -8.41 -13.84 -0.70
CA ALA A 63 -9.58 -14.14 -1.52
C ALA A 63 -10.87 -13.59 -0.88
N ASP A 64 -11.05 -13.78 0.44
CA ASP A 64 -12.17 -13.26 1.21
C ASP A 64 -12.22 -11.73 1.16
N GLN A 65 -11.06 -11.05 1.22
CA GLN A 65 -10.97 -9.58 1.06
C GLN A 65 -11.39 -9.11 -0.34
N LEU A 66 -11.06 -9.88 -1.38
CA LEU A 66 -11.41 -9.56 -2.77
C LEU A 66 -12.89 -9.84 -3.07
N GLU A 67 -13.43 -10.95 -2.55
CA GLU A 67 -14.83 -11.35 -2.72
C GLU A 67 -15.78 -10.51 -1.86
N GLY A 68 -15.36 -10.13 -0.66
CA GLY A 68 -16.11 -9.33 0.30
C GLY A 68 -16.22 -7.83 -0.02
N GLY A 69 -15.65 -7.38 -1.16
CA GLY A 69 -15.78 -6.05 -1.75
C GLY A 69 -16.13 -4.89 -0.80
N ASN A 70 -15.11 -4.14 -0.35
CA ASN A 70 -15.25 -2.82 0.33
C ASN A 70 -15.82 -2.80 1.76
N ALA A 71 -15.31 -3.60 2.69
CA ALA A 71 -15.59 -3.37 4.11
C ALA A 71 -14.36 -3.55 5.01
N SER A 72 -13.55 -2.49 5.09
CA SER A 72 -12.80 -2.09 6.30
C SER A 72 -11.87 -3.19 6.86
N LYS A 73 -10.55 -3.15 6.65
CA LYS A 73 -9.61 -2.41 7.50
C LYS A 73 -8.20 -2.79 7.05
N THR A 74 -7.43 -1.87 6.47
CA THR A 74 -5.99 -1.65 6.73
C THR A 74 -5.37 -0.72 5.66
N ALA A 75 -4.47 0.14 6.16
CA ALA A 75 -3.51 0.95 5.41
C ALA A 75 -4.05 2.16 4.62
N GLY A 76 -4.27 3.27 5.33
CA GLY A 76 -3.26 4.34 5.36
C GLY A 76 -2.83 5.02 4.06
N GLY A 77 -3.49 4.84 2.93
CA GLY A 77 -3.31 5.74 1.80
C GLY A 77 -3.94 7.09 2.14
N HIS A 78 -3.13 8.12 2.42
CA HIS A 78 -3.58 9.50 2.58
C HIS A 78 -4.72 9.80 1.59
N MET A 79 -5.96 9.82 2.06
CA MET A 79 -7.00 10.62 1.42
C MET A 79 -6.50 12.04 1.56
N ARG A 80 -5.74 12.50 0.55
CA ARG A 80 -5.59 13.92 0.34
C ARG A 80 -7.02 14.43 0.26
N ASP A 81 -7.33 15.26 1.24
CA ASP A 81 -8.59 15.95 1.37
C ASP A 81 -9.00 16.48 0.00
N HIS A 82 -10.27 16.30 -0.34
CA HIS A 82 -10.81 16.89 -1.57
C HIS A 82 -10.79 18.40 -1.37
N SER A 83 -9.71 19.05 -1.82
CA SER A 83 -9.64 20.51 -1.76
C SER A 83 -10.75 21.09 -2.65
N PRO A 84 -11.48 22.12 -2.22
CA PRO A 84 -12.51 22.77 -3.05
C PRO A 84 -11.95 23.28 -4.39
N GLU A 85 -10.64 23.54 -4.47
CA GLU A 85 -9.96 23.89 -5.72
C GLU A 85 -9.99 22.75 -6.75
N ASP A 86 -9.90 21.49 -6.30
CA ASP A 86 -9.92 20.32 -7.18
C ASP A 86 -11.31 20.14 -7.81
N GLU A 87 -12.39 20.53 -7.14
CA GLU A 87 -13.74 20.53 -7.74
C GLU A 87 -13.86 21.59 -8.83
N ALA A 88 -13.31 22.80 -8.60
CA ALA A 88 -13.28 23.86 -9.59
C ALA A 88 -12.50 23.44 -10.85
N ILE A 89 -11.32 22.82 -10.68
CA ILE A 89 -10.52 22.30 -11.79
C ILE A 89 -11.28 21.20 -12.54
N ARG A 90 -11.96 20.28 -11.85
CA ARG A 90 -12.76 19.22 -12.50
C ARG A 90 -13.92 19.78 -13.32
N LEU A 91 -14.62 20.79 -12.80
CA LEU A 91 -15.73 21.42 -13.50
C LEU A 91 -15.26 22.13 -14.77
N TRP A 92 -14.18 22.91 -14.66
CA TRP A 92 -13.55 23.56 -15.81
C TRP A 92 -13.06 22.54 -16.84
N ALA A 93 -12.43 21.46 -16.39
CA ALA A 93 -11.92 20.41 -17.27
C ALA A 93 -13.03 19.78 -18.11
N ARG A 94 -14.18 19.44 -17.49
CA ARG A 94 -15.35 18.89 -18.20
C ARG A 94 -15.95 19.89 -19.19
N ALA A 95 -16.03 21.15 -18.81
CA ALA A 95 -16.52 22.21 -19.68
C ALA A 95 -15.61 22.42 -20.91
N ASN A 96 -14.30 22.17 -20.78
CA ASN A 96 -13.31 22.28 -21.85
C ASN A 96 -13.04 20.94 -22.58
N GLY A 97 -13.81 19.88 -22.29
CA GLY A 97 -13.71 18.60 -22.99
C GLY A 97 -12.59 17.67 -22.50
N TYR A 98 -11.95 17.96 -21.38
CA TYR A 98 -10.97 17.06 -20.76
C TYR A 98 -11.64 15.90 -20.04
N LEU A 99 -11.12 14.69 -20.24
CA LEU A 99 -11.57 13.50 -19.52
C LEU A 99 -10.94 13.47 -18.11
N VAL A 100 -11.76 13.72 -17.09
CA VAL A 100 -11.34 13.71 -15.69
C VAL A 100 -12.21 12.77 -14.87
N ASN A 101 -11.60 12.00 -13.97
CA ASN A 101 -12.34 11.12 -13.07
C ASN A 101 -13.14 11.93 -12.02
N ASP A 102 -14.27 11.38 -11.57
CA ASP A 102 -15.13 11.97 -10.52
C ASP A 102 -14.43 12.01 -9.16
N ARG A 103 -13.49 11.10 -8.91
CA ARG A 103 -12.76 10.98 -7.64
C ARG A 103 -11.28 10.74 -7.87
N GLY A 104 -10.46 11.20 -6.92
CA GLY A 104 -9.01 11.02 -6.93
C GLY A 104 -8.23 12.15 -7.60
N ARG A 105 -6.96 11.86 -7.93
CA ARG A 105 -6.01 12.85 -8.46
C ARG A 105 -6.42 13.36 -9.83
N ILE A 106 -6.35 14.68 -10.00
CA ILE A 106 -6.48 15.35 -11.30
C ILE A 106 -5.15 15.22 -12.08
N PRO A 107 -5.19 14.81 -13.36
CA PRO A 107 -4.01 14.74 -14.21
C PRO A 107 -3.25 16.07 -14.26
N ALA A 108 -1.91 16.03 -14.19
CA ALA A 108 -1.08 17.24 -14.22
C ALA A 108 -1.35 18.14 -15.45
N PRO A 109 -1.54 17.61 -16.67
CA PRO A 109 -1.85 18.45 -17.83
C PRO A 109 -3.14 19.26 -17.70
N VAL A 110 -4.12 18.74 -16.96
CA VAL A 110 -5.40 19.44 -16.73
C VAL A 110 -5.24 20.57 -15.73
N ARG A 111 -4.40 20.38 -14.70
CA ARG A 111 -4.08 21.41 -13.71
C ARG A 111 -3.30 22.56 -14.34
N GLU A 112 -2.28 22.25 -15.14
CA GLU A 112 -1.51 23.26 -15.88
C GLU A 112 -2.38 24.05 -16.86
N ALA A 113 -3.27 23.37 -17.59
CA ALA A 113 -4.19 24.03 -18.51
C ALA A 113 -5.20 24.92 -17.78
N TYR A 114 -5.64 24.53 -16.58
CA TYR A 114 -6.48 25.37 -15.73
C TYR A 114 -5.72 26.61 -15.25
N GLU A 115 -4.49 26.45 -14.76
CA GLU A 115 -3.64 27.57 -14.33
C GLU A 115 -3.32 28.54 -15.48
N ALA A 116 -3.11 28.03 -16.69
CA ALA A 116 -2.93 28.85 -17.89
C ALA A 116 -4.22 29.54 -18.36
N SER A 117 -5.39 29.16 -17.81
CA SER A 117 -6.70 29.74 -18.12
C SER A 117 -7.21 30.71 -17.05
N LEU A 118 -6.53 30.78 -15.91
CA LEU A 118 -6.75 31.79 -14.85
C LEU A 118 -6.26 33.16 -15.33
#